data_AF-A0A949UDG2-F1
#
_entry.id   AF-A0A949UDG2-F1
#
_cell.length_a   1.000
_cell.length_b   1.000
_cell.length_c   1.000
_cell.angle_alpha   90.00
_cell.angle_beta   90.00
_cell.angle_gamma   90.00
#
_symmetry.space_group_name_H-M   'P 1'
#
loop_
_entity.id
_entity.type
_entity.pdbx_description
1 polymer ?
#
loop_
_entity_poly.entity_id
_entity_poly.type
_entity_poly.pdbx_seq_one_letter_code
_entity_poly.pdbx_strand_id
1 'polypeptide(L)'
;MPRPPAQVHPQSQPRNQNPGHAGEWLKQHRNLSPEQQKKALQSDPHFRSLPPQRQEQLQNRLQRFNSLPPQQQDRTLRRMEIWEHLTPEQKQQARQLHNQMQQLPFDRRQAVRNAVQSLRAMPPDARQRTINSDAYKSRFSPQELDMLNNASRMPLAPAEPNEQLPPQ
;
A
#
# COMPACT_ATOMS: atom_id res chain seq x y z
N MET A 1 -34.78 -35.21 -29.77
CA MET A 1 -34.33 -34.98 -28.38
C MET A 1 -33.63 -33.62 -28.29
N PRO A 2 -34.25 -32.58 -27.72
CA PRO A 2 -33.52 -31.36 -27.35
C PRO A 2 -33.12 -31.41 -25.87
N ARG A 3 -31.85 -31.11 -25.59
CA ARG A 3 -31.25 -31.02 -24.24
C ARG A 3 -31.61 -29.65 -23.63
N PRO A 4 -31.84 -29.52 -22.31
CA PRO A 4 -32.14 -28.24 -21.68
C PRO A 4 -30.89 -27.35 -21.57
N PRO A 5 -31.01 -26.01 -21.67
CA PRO A 5 -29.90 -25.11 -21.35
C PRO A 5 -29.67 -25.09 -19.83
N ALA A 6 -28.44 -25.32 -19.43
CA ALA A 6 -27.98 -25.18 -18.05
C ALA A 6 -28.14 -23.72 -17.61
N GLN A 7 -28.97 -23.50 -16.60
CA GLN A 7 -29.07 -22.24 -15.88
C GLN A 7 -27.77 -22.05 -15.09
N VAL A 8 -26.87 -21.22 -15.62
CA VAL A 8 -25.77 -20.65 -14.86
C VAL A 8 -26.34 -19.61 -13.91
N HIS A 9 -26.64 -20.02 -12.68
CA HIS A 9 -26.83 -19.09 -11.58
C HIS A 9 -25.46 -18.61 -11.11
N PRO A 10 -25.06 -17.34 -11.30
CA PRO A 10 -23.95 -16.81 -10.52
C PRO A 10 -24.43 -16.69 -9.07
N GLN A 11 -24.10 -17.70 -8.26
CA GLN A 11 -24.16 -17.60 -6.81
C GLN A 11 -23.39 -16.35 -6.40
N SER A 12 -24.13 -15.32 -6.03
CA SER A 12 -23.61 -14.14 -5.36
C SER A 12 -23.15 -14.60 -3.99
N GLN A 13 -21.90 -15.09 -3.91
CA GLN A 13 -21.23 -15.30 -2.64
C GLN A 13 -21.27 -13.97 -1.89
N PRO A 14 -21.76 -13.92 -0.63
CA PRO A 14 -21.71 -12.71 0.16
C PRO A 14 -20.24 -12.32 0.26
N ARG A 15 -19.90 -11.18 -0.35
CA ARG A 15 -18.54 -10.63 -0.44
C ARG A 15 -18.09 -10.30 0.98
N ASN A 16 -17.50 -11.30 1.62
CA ASN A 16 -16.98 -11.23 2.96
C ASN A 16 -15.84 -10.19 2.97
N GLN A 17 -16.14 -8.99 3.46
CA GLN A 17 -15.23 -8.08 4.18
C GLN A 17 -14.01 -7.60 3.37
N ASN A 18 -14.18 -6.51 2.61
CA ASN A 18 -13.13 -5.90 1.80
C ASN A 18 -12.56 -4.62 2.48
N PRO A 19 -11.28 -4.60 2.90
CA PRO A 19 -10.60 -3.44 3.53
C PRO A 19 -10.31 -2.27 2.58
N GLY A 20 -10.67 -2.40 1.29
CA GLY A 20 -10.48 -1.32 0.31
C GLY A 20 -11.20 -0.04 0.70
N HIS A 21 -12.34 -0.14 1.39
CA HIS A 21 -13.14 1.03 1.76
C HIS A 21 -12.46 1.98 2.74
N ALA A 22 -11.37 1.62 3.43
CA ALA A 22 -10.70 2.55 4.34
C ALA A 22 -10.08 3.75 3.62
N GLY A 23 -9.48 3.54 2.44
CA GLY A 23 -8.95 4.62 1.61
C GLY A 23 -10.07 5.49 1.04
N GLU A 24 -11.12 4.85 0.54
CA GLU A 24 -12.30 5.52 -0.01
C GLU A 24 -13.06 6.33 1.05
N TRP A 25 -13.25 5.78 2.25
CA TRP A 25 -13.87 6.46 3.38
C TRP A 25 -13.06 7.71 3.78
N LEU A 26 -11.73 7.59 3.88
CA LEU A 26 -10.86 8.75 4.17
C LEU A 26 -10.95 9.81 3.07
N LYS A 27 -10.99 9.40 1.80
CA LYS A 27 -11.12 10.32 0.66
C LYS A 27 -12.45 11.10 0.70
N GLN A 28 -13.55 10.44 1.06
CA GLN A 28 -14.86 11.06 1.23
C GLN A 28 -14.92 12.02 2.43
N HIS A 29 -14.26 11.66 3.54
CA HIS A 29 -14.31 12.42 4.79
C HIS A 29 -13.15 13.41 4.96
N ARG A 30 -12.27 13.55 3.96
CA ARG A 30 -11.06 14.41 4.03
C ARG A 30 -11.35 15.89 4.30
N ASN A 31 -12.53 16.36 3.88
CA ASN A 31 -12.93 17.77 4.04
C ASN A 31 -13.49 18.07 5.43
N LEU A 32 -13.70 17.04 6.26
CA LEU A 32 -14.18 17.18 7.61
C LEU A 32 -13.02 17.46 8.57
N SER A 33 -13.29 18.20 9.64
CA SER A 33 -12.34 18.38 10.74
C SER A 33 -11.99 17.04 11.40
N PRO A 34 -10.81 16.88 12.02
CA PRO A 34 -10.42 15.62 12.67
C PRO A 34 -11.46 15.08 13.67
N GLU A 35 -12.11 15.97 14.43
CA GLU A 35 -13.20 15.59 15.35
C GLU A 35 -14.45 15.07 14.61
N GLN A 36 -14.81 15.71 13.50
CA GLN A 36 -15.94 15.28 12.66
C GLN A 36 -15.66 13.93 12.00
N GLN A 37 -14.42 13.70 11.53
CA GLN A 37 -14.01 12.39 11.00
C GLN A 37 -14.11 11.31 12.08
N LYS A 38 -13.65 11.59 13.31
CA LYS A 38 -13.76 10.63 14.42
C LYS A 38 -15.22 10.30 14.73
N LYS A 39 -16.10 11.31 14.78
CA LYS A 39 -17.55 11.09 14.97
C LYS A 39 -18.16 10.28 13.83
N ALA A 40 -17.80 10.58 12.58
CA ALA A 40 -18.25 9.83 11.42
C ALA A 40 -17.81 8.36 11.48
N LEU A 41 -16.55 8.10 11.85
CA LEU A 41 -16.04 6.73 12.02
C LEU A 41 -16.77 5.99 13.13
N GLN A 42 -17.02 6.64 14.27
CA GLN A 42 -17.74 6.04 15.40
C GLN A 42 -19.23 5.80 15.12
N SER A 43 -19.81 6.57 14.19
CA SER A 43 -21.21 6.44 13.78
C SER A 43 -21.38 5.38 12.69
N ASP A 44 -20.29 4.95 12.05
CA ASP A 44 -20.31 3.97 10.98
C ASP A 44 -20.73 2.57 11.52
N PRO A 45 -21.78 1.96 10.95
CA PRO A 45 -22.28 0.67 11.41
C PRO A 45 -21.26 -0.47 11.21
N HIS A 46 -20.43 -0.38 10.16
CA HIS A 46 -19.37 -1.37 9.93
C HIS A 46 -18.30 -1.27 11.02
N PHE A 47 -17.85 -0.05 11.36
CA PHE A 47 -16.93 0.18 12.46
C PHE A 47 -17.47 -0.34 13.79
N ARG A 48 -18.74 -0.06 14.13
CA ARG A 48 -19.36 -0.52 15.37
C ARG A 48 -19.50 -2.05 15.46
N SER A 49 -19.59 -2.73 14.32
CA SER A 49 -19.62 -4.20 14.24
C SER A 49 -18.24 -4.85 14.42
N LEU A 50 -17.15 -4.09 14.39
CA LEU A 50 -15.81 -4.64 14.56
C LEU A 50 -15.54 -4.99 16.03
N PRO A 51 -14.65 -5.96 16.32
CA PRO A 51 -14.17 -6.21 17.67
C PRO A 51 -13.52 -4.95 18.29
N PRO A 52 -13.56 -4.76 19.62
CA PRO A 52 -13.07 -3.55 20.26
C PRO A 52 -11.59 -3.26 19.95
N GLN A 53 -10.75 -4.29 19.86
CA GLN A 53 -9.35 -4.15 19.47
C GLN A 53 -9.19 -3.58 18.05
N ARG A 54 -10.03 -3.99 17.09
CA ARG A 54 -10.01 -3.46 15.71
C ARG A 54 -10.53 -2.02 15.66
N GLN A 55 -11.56 -1.71 16.45
CA GLN A 55 -12.05 -0.34 16.59
C GLN A 55 -10.97 0.60 17.11
N GLU A 56 -10.23 0.19 18.13
CA GLU A 56 -9.12 0.97 18.69
C GLU A 56 -8.00 1.17 17.65
N GLN A 57 -7.63 0.11 16.92
CA GLN A 57 -6.63 0.21 15.85
C GLN A 57 -7.03 1.21 14.76
N LEU A 58 -8.30 1.21 14.33
CA LEU A 58 -8.79 2.15 13.32
C LEU A 58 -8.83 3.59 13.83
N GLN A 59 -9.26 3.82 15.07
CA GLN A 59 -9.23 5.14 15.69
C GLN A 59 -7.79 5.69 15.80
N ASN A 60 -6.84 4.86 16.25
CA ASN A 60 -5.43 5.22 16.32
C ASN A 60 -4.85 5.57 14.95
N ARG A 61 -5.22 4.80 13.91
CA ARG A 61 -4.80 5.09 12.53
C ARG A 61 -5.37 6.40 12.01
N LEU A 62 -6.65 6.66 12.27
CA LEU A 62 -7.29 7.93 11.91
C LEU A 62 -6.62 9.11 12.60
N GLN A 63 -6.34 8.99 13.90
CA GLN A 63 -5.63 10.04 14.65
C GLN A 63 -4.22 10.28 14.12
N ARG A 64 -3.47 9.22 13.80
CA ARG A 64 -2.14 9.33 13.17
C ARG A 64 -2.23 10.00 11.80
N PHE A 65 -3.19 9.61 10.96
CA PHE A 65 -3.41 10.21 9.65
C PHE A 65 -3.70 11.71 9.76
N ASN A 66 -4.59 12.11 10.68
CA ASN A 66 -4.92 13.51 10.93
C ASN A 66 -3.76 14.33 11.51
N SER A 67 -2.78 13.67 12.13
CA SER A 67 -1.56 14.32 12.62
C SER A 67 -0.50 14.52 11.54
N LEU A 68 -0.69 13.94 10.34
CA LEU A 68 0.24 14.12 9.23
C LEU A 68 0.07 15.51 8.58
N PRO A 69 1.15 16.12 8.06
CA PRO A 69 1.04 17.30 7.20
C PRO A 69 0.19 17.02 5.94
N PRO A 70 -0.48 18.03 5.35
CA PRO A 70 -1.41 17.82 4.24
C PRO A 70 -0.78 17.11 3.02
N GLN A 71 0.49 17.40 2.72
CA GLN A 71 1.20 16.70 1.64
C GLN A 71 1.41 15.20 1.92
N GLN A 72 1.68 14.84 3.18
CA GLN A 72 1.84 13.44 3.60
C GLN A 72 0.49 12.72 3.65
N GLN A 73 -0.59 13.43 3.98
CA GLN A 73 -1.96 12.91 3.87
C GLN A 73 -2.30 12.57 2.41
N ASP A 74 -2.06 13.48 1.45
CA ASP A 74 -2.31 13.21 0.02
C ASP A 74 -1.50 12.00 -0.48
N ARG A 75 -0.23 11.94 -0.11
CA ARG A 75 0.64 10.81 -0.45
C ARG A 75 0.11 9.49 0.11
N THR A 76 -0.36 9.50 1.36
CA THR A 76 -0.96 8.32 2.01
C THR A 76 -2.23 7.88 1.28
N LEU A 77 -3.13 8.82 0.96
CA LEU A 77 -4.36 8.54 0.22
C LEU A 77 -4.07 7.98 -1.18
N ARG A 78 -3.16 8.61 -1.92
CA ARG A 78 -2.72 8.13 -3.24
C ARG A 78 -2.14 6.73 -3.16
N ARG A 79 -1.36 6.44 -2.12
CA ARG A 79 -0.79 5.11 -1.90
C ARG A 79 -1.84 4.06 -1.59
N MET A 80 -2.86 4.41 -0.81
CA MET A 80 -4.03 3.55 -0.56
C MET A 80 -4.78 3.26 -1.87
N GLU A 81 -5.05 4.29 -2.67
CA GLU A 81 -5.72 4.14 -3.97
C GLU A 81 -4.93 3.20 -4.90
N ILE A 82 -3.63 3.43 -5.06
CA ILE A 82 -2.78 2.53 -5.87
C ILE A 82 -2.82 1.11 -5.32
N TRP A 83 -2.75 0.93 -4.00
CA TRP A 83 -2.80 -0.38 -3.36
C TRP A 83 -4.10 -1.12 -3.67
N GLU A 84 -5.25 -0.44 -3.64
CA GLU A 84 -6.54 -1.04 -3.97
C GLU A 84 -6.56 -1.61 -5.39
N HIS A 85 -6.00 -0.87 -6.34
CA HIS A 85 -5.91 -1.25 -7.75
C HIS A 85 -4.82 -2.29 -8.07
N LEU A 86 -3.94 -2.63 -7.13
CA LEU A 86 -2.96 -3.70 -7.34
C LEU A 86 -3.64 -5.07 -7.45
N THR A 87 -3.15 -5.89 -8.38
CA THR A 87 -3.52 -7.30 -8.47
C THR A 87 -3.05 -8.07 -7.22
N PRO A 88 -3.64 -9.24 -6.90
CA PRO A 88 -3.22 -10.06 -5.77
C PRO A 88 -1.71 -10.37 -5.77
N GLU A 89 -1.15 -10.70 -6.94
CA GLU A 89 0.30 -10.94 -7.11
C GLU A 89 1.13 -9.69 -6.82
N GLN A 90 0.73 -8.52 -7.32
CA GLN A 90 1.42 -7.27 -7.03
C GLN A 90 1.35 -6.90 -5.54
N LYS A 91 0.22 -7.15 -4.87
CA LYS A 91 0.08 -6.99 -3.41
C LYS A 91 1.03 -7.91 -2.67
N GLN A 92 1.16 -9.17 -3.09
CA GLN A 92 2.11 -10.12 -2.51
C GLN A 92 3.56 -9.66 -2.70
N GLN A 93 3.94 -9.25 -3.91
CA GLN A 93 5.28 -8.73 -4.19
C GLN A 93 5.59 -7.49 -3.34
N ALA A 94 4.64 -6.57 -3.21
CA ALA A 94 4.80 -5.38 -2.37
C ALA A 94 5.01 -5.73 -0.88
N ARG A 95 4.31 -6.76 -0.37
CA ARG A 95 4.51 -7.27 1.00
C ARG A 95 5.88 -7.90 1.17
N GLN A 96 6.31 -8.73 0.22
CA GLN A 96 7.63 -9.35 0.25
C GLN A 96 8.73 -8.31 0.26
N LEU A 97 8.63 -7.28 -0.59
CA LEU A 97 9.60 -6.18 -0.62
C LEU A 97 9.59 -5.36 0.66
N HIS A 98 8.42 -5.12 1.24
CA HIS A 98 8.30 -4.45 2.52
C HIS A 98 8.96 -5.24 3.65
N ASN A 99 8.71 -6.56 3.73
CA ASN A 99 9.33 -7.42 4.73
C ASN A 99 10.85 -7.47 4.58
N GLN A 100 11.35 -7.64 3.36
CA GLN A 100 12.79 -7.59 3.08
C GLN A 100 13.39 -6.24 3.48
N MET A 101 12.71 -5.13 3.15
CA MET A 101 13.14 -3.79 3.55
C MET A 101 13.18 -3.65 5.07
N GLN A 102 12.20 -4.17 5.81
CA GLN A 102 12.17 -4.08 7.27
C GLN A 102 13.32 -4.84 7.95
N GLN A 103 13.81 -5.90 7.31
CA GLN A 103 14.94 -6.70 7.81
C GLN A 103 16.30 -6.03 7.57
N LEU A 104 16.39 -5.07 6.65
CA LEU A 104 17.63 -4.35 6.40
C LEU A 104 17.99 -3.42 7.58
N PRO A 105 19.30 -3.27 7.90
CA PRO A 105 19.78 -2.24 8.81
C PRO A 105 19.31 -0.85 8.38
N PHE A 106 19.12 0.08 9.33
CA PHE A 106 18.61 1.42 9.05
C PHE A 106 19.34 2.14 7.90
N ASP A 107 20.68 2.12 7.92
CA ASP A 107 21.52 2.74 6.88
C ASP A 107 21.29 2.11 5.50
N ARG A 108 21.21 0.78 5.43
CA ARG A 108 20.93 0.07 4.17
C ARG A 108 19.53 0.36 3.66
N ARG A 109 18.53 0.46 4.55
CA ARG A 109 17.17 0.91 4.16
C ARG A 109 17.23 2.28 3.50
N GLN A 110 17.95 3.24 4.08
CA GLN A 110 18.10 4.57 3.49
C GLN A 110 18.78 4.50 2.12
N ALA A 111 19.87 3.75 1.99
CA ALA A 111 20.58 3.57 0.72
C ALA A 111 19.68 2.99 -0.39
N VAL A 112 18.92 1.93 -0.08
CA VAL A 112 18.00 1.31 -1.03
C VAL A 112 16.87 2.26 -1.42
N ARG A 113 16.28 2.98 -0.46
CA ARG A 113 15.19 3.95 -0.74
C ARG A 113 15.63 5.07 -1.69
N ASN A 114 16.80 5.65 -1.42
CA ASN A 114 17.37 6.69 -2.26
C ASN A 114 17.63 6.17 -3.69
N ALA A 115 18.22 4.98 -3.81
CA ALA A 115 18.44 4.35 -5.11
C ALA A 115 17.12 4.05 -5.85
N VAL A 116 16.09 3.52 -5.18
CA VAL A 116 14.76 3.34 -5.79
C VAL A 116 14.20 4.66 -6.30
N GLN A 117 14.32 5.74 -5.53
CA GLN A 117 13.84 7.05 -5.93
C GLN A 117 14.58 7.59 -7.17
N SER A 118 15.91 7.48 -7.20
CA SER A 118 16.72 7.84 -8.37
C SER A 118 16.34 7.02 -9.61
N LEU A 119 16.18 5.70 -9.46
CA LEU A 119 15.79 4.82 -10.55
C LEU A 119 14.40 5.18 -11.10
N ARG A 120 13.43 5.48 -10.24
CA ARG A 120 12.06 5.82 -10.69
C ARG A 120 11.98 7.14 -11.45
N ALA A 121 12.92 8.05 -11.22
CA ALA A 121 13.04 9.27 -12.01
C ALA A 121 13.59 9.01 -13.44
N MET A 122 14.16 7.83 -13.69
CA MET A 122 14.71 7.45 -14.99
C MET A 122 13.69 6.69 -15.86
N PRO A 123 13.84 6.72 -17.20
CA PRO A 123 13.14 5.81 -18.11
C PRO A 123 13.44 4.33 -17.80
N PRO A 124 12.54 3.39 -18.14
CA PRO A 124 12.68 1.97 -17.78
C PRO A 124 13.98 1.32 -18.29
N ASP A 125 14.38 1.59 -19.54
CA ASP A 125 15.66 1.11 -20.09
C ASP A 125 16.87 1.65 -19.33
N ALA A 126 16.86 2.94 -18.99
CA ALA A 126 17.94 3.58 -18.24
C ALA A 126 18.04 3.00 -16.82
N ARG A 127 16.91 2.64 -16.19
CA ARG A 127 16.91 1.93 -14.90
C ARG A 127 17.64 0.61 -14.99
N GLN A 128 17.31 -0.23 -15.96
CA GLN A 128 17.96 -1.53 -16.11
C GLN A 128 19.47 -1.38 -16.35
N ARG A 129 19.89 -0.45 -17.19
CA ARG A 129 21.32 -0.16 -17.41
C ARG A 129 22.02 0.28 -16.12
N THR A 130 21.36 1.15 -15.36
CA THR A 130 21.89 1.67 -14.09
C THR A 130 22.04 0.56 -13.04
N ILE A 131 21.01 -0.27 -12.84
CA ILE A 131 21.05 -1.39 -11.89
C ILE A 131 22.14 -2.42 -12.26
N ASN A 132 22.37 -2.63 -13.57
CA ASN A 132 23.37 -3.58 -14.06
C ASN A 132 24.80 -3.01 -14.15
N SER A 133 24.99 -1.72 -13.85
CA SER A 133 26.31 -1.08 -13.88
C SER A 133 27.23 -1.57 -12.77
N ASP A 134 28.54 -1.56 -13.02
CA ASP A 134 29.56 -1.89 -12.01
C ASP A 134 29.46 -1.01 -10.76
N ALA A 135 29.04 0.25 -10.92
CA ALA A 135 28.83 1.17 -9.81
C ALA A 135 27.74 0.68 -8.84
N TYR A 136 26.62 0.15 -9.35
CA TYR A 136 25.56 -0.40 -8.51
C TYR A 136 25.92 -1.79 -7.97
N LYS A 137 26.54 -2.64 -8.79
CA LYS A 137 26.98 -3.98 -8.40
C LYS A 137 28.04 -3.96 -7.29
N SER A 138 28.88 -2.93 -7.25
CA SER A 138 29.89 -2.76 -6.19
C SER A 138 29.31 -2.18 -4.90
N ARG A 139 28.19 -1.45 -4.96
CA ARG A 139 27.58 -0.75 -3.82
C ARG A 139 26.47 -1.54 -3.12
N PHE A 140 25.73 -2.35 -3.87
CA PHE A 140 24.56 -3.09 -3.41
C PHE A 140 24.80 -4.59 -3.52
N SER A 141 24.35 -5.35 -2.52
CA SER A 141 24.38 -6.82 -2.56
C SER A 141 23.43 -7.35 -3.65
N PRO A 142 23.60 -8.61 -4.10
CA PRO A 142 22.68 -9.23 -5.06
C PRO A 142 21.21 -9.14 -4.64
N GLN A 143 20.93 -9.33 -3.34
CA GLN A 143 19.59 -9.19 -2.77
C GLN A 143 19.08 -7.75 -2.89
N GLU A 144 19.91 -6.75 -2.59
CA GLU A 144 19.50 -5.36 -2.70
C GLU A 144 19.29 -4.92 -4.15
N LEU A 145 20.09 -5.41 -5.10
CA LEU A 145 19.89 -5.15 -6.53
C LEU A 145 18.55 -5.71 -7.03
N ASP A 146 18.17 -6.91 -6.59
CA ASP A 146 16.84 -7.47 -6.85
C ASP A 146 15.75 -6.57 -6.26
N MET A 147 15.91 -6.14 -5.00
CA MET A 147 14.97 -5.21 -4.36
C MET A 147 14.86 -3.89 -5.13
N LEU A 148 15.97 -3.34 -5.64
CA LEU A 148 15.97 -2.13 -6.47
C LEU A 148 15.23 -2.35 -7.79
N ASN A 149 15.45 -3.50 -8.44
CA ASN A 149 14.76 -3.84 -9.68
C ASN A 149 13.25 -3.95 -9.45
N ASN A 150 12.83 -4.74 -8.48
CA ASN A 150 11.43 -4.98 -8.18
C ASN A 150 10.73 -3.73 -7.65
N ALA A 151 11.35 -2.98 -6.73
CA ALA A 151 10.75 -1.77 -6.14
C ALA A 151 10.68 -0.58 -7.10
N SER A 152 11.58 -0.47 -8.07
CA SER A 152 11.53 0.59 -9.09
C SER A 152 10.46 0.36 -10.17
N ARG A 153 9.99 -0.88 -10.33
CA ARG A 153 8.93 -1.26 -11.28
C ARG A 153 7.52 -1.17 -10.67
N MET A 154 7.40 -1.25 -9.35
CA MET A 154 6.10 -1.17 -8.69
C MET A 154 5.52 0.26 -8.76
N PRO A 155 4.22 0.42 -9.06
CA PRO A 155 3.57 1.73 -9.07
C PRO A 155 3.38 2.30 -7.65
N LEU A 156 3.88 1.64 -6.61
CA LEU A 156 3.74 2.06 -5.21
C LEU A 156 4.99 2.77 -4.71
N ALA A 157 4.89 4.00 -4.20
CA ALA A 157 6.04 4.72 -3.63
C ALA A 157 6.71 3.91 -2.50
N PRO A 158 8.05 4.00 -2.31
CA PRO A 158 8.75 3.30 -1.23
C PRO A 158 8.20 3.72 0.13
N ALA A 159 7.95 2.74 1.00
CA ALA A 159 7.27 2.94 2.28
C ALA A 159 8.06 3.83 3.23
N GLU A 160 7.59 5.03 3.60
CA GLU A 160 8.23 5.89 4.63
C GLU A 160 8.34 5.19 5.98
N PRO A 161 9.38 5.48 6.79
CA PRO A 161 9.59 4.77 8.06
C PRO A 161 8.39 4.87 9.02
N ASN A 162 7.50 5.85 8.82
CA ASN A 162 6.27 6.01 9.59
C ASN A 162 5.00 5.59 8.81
N GLU A 163 5.12 5.07 7.60
CA GLU A 163 4.00 4.63 6.75
C GLU A 163 3.87 3.11 6.72
N GLN A 164 2.89 2.60 7.47
CA GLN A 164 2.51 1.19 7.43
C GLN A 164 1.76 0.89 6.14
N LEU A 165 1.97 -0.30 5.55
CA LEU A 165 1.12 -0.80 4.48
C LEU A 165 -0.34 -0.89 4.97
N PRO A 166 -1.32 -0.55 4.14
CA PRO A 166 -2.72 -0.67 4.52
C PRO A 166 -3.01 -2.11 4.96
N PRO A 167 -3.69 -2.29 6.11
CA PRO A 167 -4.04 -3.61 6.65
C PRO A 167 -4.99 -4.38 5.71
N GLN A 168 -4.96 -5.71 5.86
CA GLN A 168 -6.03 -6.61 5.43
C GLN A 168 -7.18 -6.61 6.44
#